data_AF-A0AAN7Q8M9-F1
#
_entry.id   AF-A0AAN7Q8M9-F1
#
_cell.length_a   1.000
_cell.length_b   1.000
_cell.length_c   1.000
_cell.angle_alpha   90.00
_cell.angle_beta   90.00
_cell.angle_gamma   90.00
#
_symmetry.space_group_name_H-M   'P 1'
#
loop_
_entity.id
_entity.type
_entity.pdbx_description
1 polymer ?
#
loop_
_entity_poly.entity_id
_entity_poly.type
_entity_poly.pdbx_seq_one_letter_code
_entity_poly.pdbx_strand_id
1 'polypeptide(L)'
;MSEDQILSNFVQGDLWQYKLKSFSKDKFVLPIFLYYDDFKIGNPLGSHAGINKLGGVYVSIPCLPTEFFSKLDNIYLVMLFKTNDRKSFGDSRIFQILIDELILLRENGIMMQGINERVYFDLGLILVDNLEQNSLLGFIENFVGNYCCRFCKIPKTLRLHTCSPIIKYNRNGRNYIDDCLLNHVSSTRIKYNSS
;
A
#
# COMPACT_ATOMS: atom_id res chain seq x y z
N MET A 1 -2.11 35.46 16.03
CA MET A 1 -1.93 34.57 14.87
C MET A 1 -0.73 33.71 15.19
N SER A 2 -0.93 32.45 15.61
CA SER A 2 0.15 31.56 16.04
C SER A 2 0.74 30.82 14.83
N GLU A 3 2.06 30.82 14.74
CA GLU A 3 2.84 30.40 13.56
C GLU A 3 3.07 28.88 13.40
N ASP A 4 2.57 27.99 14.27
CA ASP A 4 2.98 26.57 14.24
C ASP A 4 1.84 25.55 14.05
N GLN A 5 1.28 25.47 12.85
CA GLN A 5 0.51 24.29 12.40
C GLN A 5 1.11 23.65 11.13
N ILE A 6 2.43 23.70 10.99
CA ILE A 6 3.10 22.98 9.89
C ILE A 6 3.20 21.51 10.27
N LEU A 7 2.45 20.66 9.56
CA LEU A 7 2.66 19.21 9.58
C LEU A 7 3.98 18.91 8.87
N SER A 8 4.99 18.49 9.62
CA SER A 8 6.31 18.11 9.11
C SER A 8 6.46 16.59 8.99
N ASN A 9 5.64 15.82 9.69
CA ASN A 9 5.76 14.37 9.75
C ASN A 9 4.42 13.63 9.78
N PHE A 10 4.40 12.41 9.23
CA PHE A 10 3.24 11.52 9.26
C PHE A 10 2.68 11.31 10.67
N VAL A 11 3.54 11.25 11.69
CA VAL A 11 3.09 11.01 13.07
C VAL A 11 2.21 12.13 13.64
N GLN A 12 2.27 13.33 13.08
CA GLN A 12 1.41 14.45 13.49
C GLN A 12 0.01 14.39 12.88
N GLY A 13 -0.18 13.56 11.83
CA GLY A 13 -1.45 13.44 11.12
C GLY A 13 -2.51 12.66 11.90
N ASP A 14 -3.78 13.01 11.68
CA ASP A 14 -4.94 12.42 12.35
C ASP A 14 -5.00 10.88 12.23
N LEU A 15 -4.58 10.34 11.08
CA LEU A 15 -4.55 8.89 10.85
C LEU A 15 -3.66 8.17 11.86
N TRP A 16 -2.44 8.67 12.08
CA TRP A 16 -1.50 8.05 13.01
C TRP A 16 -1.97 8.24 14.44
N GLN A 17 -2.43 9.44 14.80
CA GLN A 17 -3.00 9.74 16.11
C GLN A 17 -4.19 8.84 16.45
N TYR A 18 -5.04 8.52 15.46
CA TYR A 18 -6.11 7.55 15.62
C TYR A 18 -5.59 6.14 15.87
N LYS A 19 -4.61 5.67 15.08
CA LYS A 19 -4.01 4.33 15.24
C LYS A 19 -3.35 4.14 16.61
N LEU A 20 -2.67 5.16 17.13
CA LEU A 20 -2.03 5.12 18.45
C LEU A 20 -3.01 4.85 19.60
N LYS A 21 -4.31 5.19 19.45
CA LYS A 21 -5.33 4.90 20.47
C LYS A 21 -5.53 3.39 20.71
N SER A 22 -5.11 2.55 19.77
CA SER A 22 -5.15 1.08 19.92
C SER A 22 -4.00 0.51 20.76
N PHE A 23 -3.05 1.34 21.17
CA PHE A 23 -1.92 0.97 22.03
C PHE A 23 -2.06 1.59 23.42
N SER A 24 -1.46 0.96 24.42
CA SER A 24 -1.30 1.55 25.75
C SER A 24 -0.40 2.79 25.69
N LYS A 25 -0.69 3.81 26.52
CA LYS A 25 -0.02 5.11 26.47
C LYS A 25 1.49 5.07 26.78
N ASP A 26 1.95 4.00 27.44
CA ASP A 26 3.33 3.73 27.81
C ASP A 26 4.14 3.06 26.69
N LYS A 27 3.49 2.60 25.61
CA LYS A 27 4.19 1.98 24.48
C LYS A 27 4.77 3.04 23.56
N PHE A 28 6.06 2.90 23.25
CA PHE A 28 6.70 3.65 22.17
C PHE A 28 6.44 2.93 20.85
N VAL A 29 5.67 3.56 19.96
CA VAL A 29 5.21 2.97 18.70
C VAL A 29 5.70 3.80 17.52
N LEU A 30 6.39 3.16 16.57
CA LEU A 30 6.85 3.78 15.34
C LEU A 30 6.00 3.36 14.13
N PRO A 31 5.68 4.28 13.21
CA PRO A 31 5.04 3.92 11.96
C PRO A 31 6.01 3.17 11.03
N ILE A 32 5.45 2.31 10.18
CA ILE A 32 6.13 1.70 9.03
C ILE A 32 5.37 2.07 7.76
N PHE A 33 6.07 2.52 6.73
CA PHE A 33 5.56 2.55 5.36
C PHE A 33 6.09 1.35 4.59
N LEU A 34 5.19 0.59 3.97
CA LEU A 34 5.55 -0.46 3.03
C LEU A 34 5.49 0.09 1.62
N TYR A 35 6.50 -0.17 0.82
CA TYR A 35 6.51 0.12 -0.61
C TYR A 35 6.67 -1.17 -1.42
N TYR A 36 5.91 -1.34 -2.49
CA TYR A 36 6.02 -2.49 -3.40
C TYR A 36 6.14 -2.03 -4.85
N ASP A 37 7.08 -2.65 -5.57
CA ASP A 37 7.34 -2.44 -7.01
C ASP A 37 7.83 -3.72 -7.69
N ASP A 38 7.41 -3.94 -8.95
CA ASP A 38 7.93 -5.01 -9.80
C ASP A 38 8.99 -4.45 -10.77
N PHE A 39 10.24 -4.88 -10.59
CA PHE A 39 11.35 -4.47 -11.45
C PHE A 39 11.91 -5.63 -12.28
N LYS A 40 12.54 -5.29 -13.41
CA LYS A 40 13.17 -6.26 -14.33
C LYS A 40 14.66 -6.35 -14.05
N ILE A 41 15.18 -7.57 -13.91
CA ILE A 41 16.63 -7.81 -13.83
C ILE A 41 17.14 -8.33 -15.18
N GLY A 42 18.02 -7.54 -15.81
CA GLY A 42 18.69 -7.89 -17.06
C GLY A 42 17.87 -7.61 -18.34
N ASN A 43 18.60 -7.24 -19.40
CA ASN A 43 18.15 -6.92 -20.76
C ASN A 43 16.68 -6.44 -20.89
N PRO A 44 16.35 -5.20 -20.46
CA PRO A 44 14.99 -4.67 -20.45
C PRO A 44 14.34 -4.55 -21.85
N LEU A 45 15.12 -4.74 -22.92
CA LEU A 45 14.74 -4.56 -24.33
C LEU A 45 14.66 -5.88 -25.13
N GLY A 46 15.02 -7.04 -24.54
CA GLY A 46 14.99 -8.33 -25.24
C GLY A 46 13.61 -8.98 -25.31
N SER A 47 13.39 -9.92 -26.24
CA SER A 47 12.14 -10.70 -26.40
C SER A 47 11.73 -11.48 -25.14
N HIS A 48 12.64 -11.67 -24.19
CA HIS A 48 12.43 -12.33 -22.89
C HIS A 48 12.30 -11.34 -21.71
N ALA A 49 12.15 -10.04 -21.95
CA ALA A 49 12.16 -8.99 -20.93
C ALA A 49 11.03 -9.08 -19.87
N GLY A 50 10.14 -10.06 -19.92
CA GLY A 50 9.12 -10.33 -18.89
C GLY A 50 9.41 -11.53 -17.98
N ILE A 51 10.42 -12.35 -18.31
CA ILE A 51 10.63 -13.66 -17.66
C ILE A 51 11.31 -13.52 -16.30
N ASN A 52 12.17 -12.50 -16.14
CA ASN A 52 12.96 -12.25 -14.92
C ASN A 52 12.49 -10.99 -14.17
N LYS A 53 11.16 -10.82 -14.02
CA LYS A 53 10.62 -9.79 -13.12
C LYS A 53 10.68 -10.26 -11.67
N LEU A 54 11.15 -9.38 -10.79
CA LEU A 54 11.10 -9.56 -9.35
C LEU A 54 10.16 -8.52 -8.74
N GLY A 55 9.43 -8.96 -7.71
CA GLY A 55 8.73 -8.08 -6.80
C GLY A 55 9.61 -7.77 -5.60
N GLY A 56 9.83 -6.49 -5.33
CA GLY A 56 10.55 -6.00 -4.15
C GLY A 56 9.59 -5.32 -3.20
N VAL A 57 9.67 -5.67 -1.91
CA VAL A 57 8.96 -4.96 -0.83
C VAL A 57 9.97 -4.26 0.06
N TYR A 58 9.75 -2.98 0.28
CA TYR A 58 10.63 -2.09 1.02
C TYR A 58 9.91 -1.48 2.21
N VAL A 59 10.63 -1.19 3.28
CA VAL A 59 10.16 -0.53 4.49
C VAL A 59 10.90 0.77 4.70
N SER A 60 10.19 1.81 5.08
CA SER A 60 10.77 3.03 5.65
C SER A 60 10.03 3.45 6.93
N ILE A 61 10.72 4.21 7.78
CA ILE A 61 10.15 4.73 9.04
C ILE A 61 9.80 6.20 8.82
N PRO A 62 8.51 6.55 8.65
CA PRO A 62 8.13 7.87 8.21
C PRO A 62 8.13 8.92 9.33
N CYS A 63 8.91 8.70 10.40
CA CYS A 63 9.09 9.61 11.52
C CYS A 63 10.51 10.20 11.62
N LEU A 64 11.38 9.88 10.64
CA LEU A 64 12.72 10.47 10.56
C LEU A 64 12.64 11.93 10.10
N PRO A 65 13.60 12.80 10.47
CA PRO A 65 13.68 14.15 9.95
C PRO A 65 13.71 14.16 8.42
N THR A 66 13.12 15.20 7.81
CA THR A 66 12.82 15.25 6.38
C THR A 66 14.07 15.07 5.51
N GLU A 67 15.23 15.50 5.98
CA GLU A 67 16.52 15.39 5.28
C GLU A 67 16.99 13.93 5.14
N PHE A 68 16.45 13.01 5.95
CA PHE A 68 16.79 11.59 5.96
C PHE A 68 15.75 10.72 5.25
N PHE A 69 14.54 11.24 5.02
CA PHE A 69 13.41 10.46 4.53
C PHE A 69 13.64 9.84 3.14
N SER A 70 14.27 10.59 2.23
CA SER A 70 14.56 10.16 0.86
C SER A 70 15.94 9.52 0.69
N LYS A 71 16.70 9.32 1.79
CA LYS A 71 17.99 8.64 1.70
C LYS A 71 17.78 7.14 1.54
N LEU A 72 18.46 6.55 0.56
CA LEU A 72 18.38 5.11 0.29
C LEU A 72 18.75 4.27 1.51
N ASP A 73 19.67 4.76 2.35
CA ASP A 73 20.09 4.10 3.59
C ASP A 73 18.94 3.92 4.61
N ASN A 74 17.82 4.64 4.45
CA ASN A 74 16.63 4.54 5.29
C ASN A 74 15.46 3.78 4.62
N ILE A 75 15.75 3.09 3.51
CA ILE A 75 14.80 2.23 2.79
C ILE A 75 15.33 0.80 2.84
N TYR A 76 14.63 -0.06 3.57
CA TYR A 76 15.05 -1.42 3.85
C TYR A 76 14.29 -2.41 2.97
N LEU A 77 14.99 -3.21 2.17
CA LEU A 77 14.38 -4.34 1.46
C LEU A 77 14.02 -5.42 2.48
N VAL A 78 12.73 -5.73 2.61
CA VAL A 78 12.22 -6.73 3.59
C VAL A 78 11.73 -8.01 2.93
N MET A 79 11.45 -7.98 1.63
CA MET A 79 11.01 -9.16 0.90
C MET A 79 11.37 -9.06 -0.58
N LEU A 80 11.82 -10.18 -1.16
CA LEU A 80 12.12 -10.29 -2.58
C LEU A 80 11.59 -11.62 -3.11
N PHE A 81 10.84 -11.59 -4.21
CA PHE A 81 10.26 -12.79 -4.81
C PHE A 81 10.18 -12.66 -6.33
N LYS A 82 10.05 -13.79 -7.04
CA LYS A 82 9.78 -13.76 -8.49
C LYS A 82 8.33 -13.36 -8.73
N THR A 83 8.09 -12.37 -9.59
CA THR A 83 6.73 -11.93 -9.92
C THR A 83 5.86 -13.08 -10.47
N ASN A 84 6.47 -14.06 -11.15
CA ASN A 84 5.73 -15.23 -11.63
C ASN A 84 5.26 -16.17 -10.51
N ASP A 85 5.97 -16.22 -9.38
CA ASP A 85 5.54 -16.99 -8.21
C ASP A 85 4.28 -16.34 -7.61
N ARG A 86 4.23 -15.01 -7.54
CA ARG A 86 3.02 -14.27 -7.16
C ARG A 86 1.82 -14.60 -8.03
N LYS A 87 2.00 -14.67 -9.36
CA LYS A 87 0.93 -15.08 -10.28
C LYS A 87 0.47 -16.53 -10.08
N SER A 88 1.39 -17.41 -9.68
CA SER A 88 1.12 -18.86 -9.58
C SER A 88 0.53 -19.25 -8.22
N PHE A 89 0.97 -18.60 -7.14
CA PHE A 89 0.60 -18.94 -5.76
C PHE A 89 -0.39 -17.95 -5.15
N GLY A 90 -0.57 -16.77 -5.74
CA GLY A 90 -1.46 -15.72 -5.27
C GLY A 90 -0.86 -14.86 -4.15
N ASP A 91 -1.45 -13.67 -3.98
CA ASP A 91 -0.97 -12.64 -3.05
C ASP A 91 -0.99 -13.12 -1.60
N SER A 92 -2.06 -13.79 -1.17
CA SER A 92 -2.21 -14.28 0.20
C SER A 92 -1.04 -15.17 0.63
N ARG A 93 -0.59 -16.07 -0.25
CA ARG A 93 0.50 -17.01 0.09
C ARG A 93 1.88 -16.35 0.05
N ILE A 94 2.10 -15.47 -0.91
CA ILE A 94 3.38 -14.75 -1.02
C ILE A 94 3.56 -13.81 0.17
N PHE A 95 2.58 -12.97 0.47
CA PHE A 95 2.70 -11.95 1.50
C PHE A 95 2.44 -12.44 2.93
N GLN A 96 2.04 -13.70 3.15
CA GLN A 96 1.73 -14.23 4.49
C GLN A 96 2.90 -14.01 5.47
N ILE A 97 4.12 -14.34 5.05
CA ILE A 97 5.31 -14.19 5.91
C ILE A 97 5.50 -12.73 6.32
N LEU A 98 5.31 -11.79 5.40
CA LEU A 98 5.41 -10.36 5.70
C LEU A 98 4.30 -9.92 6.67
N ILE A 99 3.07 -10.41 6.49
CA ILE A 99 1.94 -10.10 7.36
C ILE A 99 2.23 -10.61 8.79
N ASP A 100 2.72 -11.84 8.92
CA ASP A 100 3.05 -12.45 10.21
C ASP A 100 4.13 -11.65 10.94
N GLU A 101 5.19 -11.22 10.23
CA GLU A 101 6.24 -10.36 10.79
C GLU A 101 5.69 -9.00 11.24
N LEU A 102 4.80 -8.36 10.47
CA LEU A 102 4.18 -7.10 10.87
C LEU A 102 3.31 -7.25 12.12
N ILE A 103 2.59 -8.38 12.24
CA ILE A 103 1.81 -8.70 13.45
C ILE A 103 2.76 -8.88 14.64
N LEU A 104 3.86 -9.62 14.48
CA LEU A 104 4.87 -9.78 15.52
C LEU A 104 5.47 -8.44 15.97
N LEU A 105 5.83 -7.56 15.03
CA LEU A 105 6.35 -6.21 15.35
C LEU A 105 5.32 -5.34 16.07
N ARG A 106 4.03 -5.50 15.75
CA ARG A 106 2.92 -4.79 16.38
C ARG A 106 2.65 -5.29 17.80
N GLU A 107 2.60 -6.60 17.99
CA GLU A 107 2.20 -7.22 19.25
C GLU A 107 3.34 -7.28 20.25
N ASN A 108 4.54 -7.68 19.78
CA ASN A 108 5.69 -7.94 20.63
C ASN A 108 6.72 -6.81 20.60
N GLY A 109 6.85 -6.09 19.49
CA GLY A 109 7.90 -5.09 19.31
C GLY A 109 9.32 -5.67 19.39
N ILE A 110 10.33 -4.80 19.40
CA ILE A 110 11.75 -5.13 19.45
C ILE A 110 12.37 -4.48 20.70
N MET A 111 13.17 -5.25 21.46
CA MET A 111 13.98 -4.72 22.55
C MET A 111 15.26 -4.09 22.01
N MET A 112 15.44 -2.79 22.24
CA MET A 112 16.62 -2.05 21.77
C MET A 112 17.75 -2.12 22.82
N GLN A 113 18.82 -2.85 22.50
CA GLN A 113 19.92 -3.17 23.42
C GLN A 113 20.76 -1.95 23.89
N GLY A 114 20.52 -0.73 23.38
CA GLY A 114 21.22 0.49 23.81
C GLY A 114 20.41 1.43 24.72
N ILE A 115 19.08 1.35 24.67
CA ILE A 115 18.19 2.25 25.42
C ILE A 115 17.30 1.49 26.43
N ASN A 116 17.36 0.16 26.43
CA ASN A 116 16.56 -0.73 27.28
C ASN A 116 15.04 -0.45 27.18
N GLU A 117 14.60 0.02 26.02
CA GLU A 117 13.20 0.27 25.71
C GLU A 117 12.71 -0.72 24.66
N ARG A 118 11.42 -1.08 24.78
CA ARG A 118 10.72 -1.89 23.80
C ARG A 118 10.03 -0.96 22.80
N VAL A 119 10.41 -1.09 21.53
CA VAL A 119 9.84 -0.31 20.44
C VAL A 119 8.86 -1.19 19.68
N TYR A 120 7.62 -0.75 19.57
CA TYR A 120 6.58 -1.41 18.78
C TYR A 120 6.45 -0.73 17.42
N PHE A 121 5.87 -1.43 16.46
CA PHE A 121 5.66 -0.87 15.13
C PHE A 121 4.23 -1.07 14.67
N ASP A 122 3.72 -0.14 13.87
CA ASP A 122 2.43 -0.29 13.23
C ASP A 122 2.50 0.17 11.78
N LEU A 123 1.78 -0.53 10.91
CA LEU A 123 1.68 -0.18 9.51
C LEU A 123 0.94 1.15 9.37
N GLY A 124 1.64 2.17 8.86
CA GLY A 124 1.08 3.47 8.57
C GLY A 124 0.38 3.47 7.21
N LEU A 125 1.14 3.19 6.15
CA LEU A 125 0.66 3.18 4.77
C LEU A 125 1.30 2.05 3.96
N ILE A 126 0.55 1.55 2.99
CA ILE A 126 1.06 0.74 1.89
C ILE A 126 1.10 1.63 0.65
N LEU A 127 2.28 1.82 0.12
CA LEU A 127 2.60 2.63 -1.04
C LEU A 127 2.90 1.68 -2.20
N VAL A 128 2.15 1.81 -3.28
CA VAL A 128 2.29 0.92 -4.43
C VAL A 128 2.12 1.78 -5.67
N ASP A 129 2.80 1.41 -6.75
CA ASP A 129 2.56 2.04 -8.04
C ASP A 129 1.08 1.83 -8.48
N ASN A 130 0.61 2.60 -9.45
CA ASN A 130 -0.81 2.58 -9.80
C ASN A 130 -1.27 1.26 -10.41
N LEU A 131 -0.39 0.57 -11.14
CA LEU A 131 -0.71 -0.67 -11.82
C LEU A 131 -0.77 -1.82 -10.80
N GLU A 132 0.18 -1.88 -9.88
CA GLU A 132 0.33 -2.93 -8.89
C GLU A 132 -0.68 -2.72 -7.76
N GLN A 133 -1.04 -1.47 -7.43
CA GLN A 133 -2.10 -1.18 -6.46
C GLN A 133 -3.46 -1.70 -6.94
N ASN A 134 -3.76 -1.53 -8.23
CA ASN A 134 -4.98 -2.09 -8.80
C ASN A 134 -4.94 -3.61 -8.75
N SER A 135 -3.81 -4.21 -9.13
CA SER A 135 -3.62 -5.66 -9.07
C SER A 135 -3.81 -6.21 -7.65
N LEU A 136 -3.13 -5.63 -6.65
CA LEU A 136 -3.19 -6.06 -5.24
C LEU A 136 -4.62 -5.97 -4.68
N LEU A 137 -5.38 -4.95 -5.08
CA LEU A 137 -6.75 -4.71 -4.64
C LEU A 137 -7.80 -5.43 -5.52
N GLY A 138 -7.38 -6.37 -6.38
CA GLY A 138 -8.26 -7.16 -7.22
C GLY A 138 -8.96 -6.37 -8.33
N PHE A 139 -8.54 -5.14 -8.62
CA PHE A 139 -9.01 -4.37 -9.77
C PHE A 139 -8.30 -4.79 -11.05
N ILE A 140 -8.90 -4.45 -12.19
CA ILE A 140 -8.20 -4.60 -13.46
C ILE A 140 -7.13 -3.52 -13.68
N GLU A 141 -6.06 -3.89 -14.38
CA GLU A 141 -4.90 -3.04 -14.64
C GLU A 141 -4.98 -2.34 -16.02
N ASN A 142 -6.20 -2.20 -16.57
CA ASN A 142 -6.47 -1.48 -17.81
C ASN A 142 -7.15 -0.13 -17.56
N PHE A 143 -6.43 0.96 -17.84
CA PHE A 143 -6.85 2.32 -17.56
C PHE A 143 -7.69 3.00 -18.68
N VAL A 144 -7.96 2.31 -19.78
CA VAL A 144 -8.63 2.89 -20.98
C VAL A 144 -10.15 2.62 -21.01
N GLY A 145 -10.62 1.62 -20.27
CA GLY A 145 -12.02 1.20 -20.27
C GLY A 145 -12.98 2.16 -19.56
N ASN A 146 -14.28 1.81 -19.61
CA ASN A 146 -15.35 2.74 -19.24
C ASN A 146 -15.30 3.18 -17.76
N TYR A 147 -14.88 2.29 -16.85
CA TYR A 147 -14.80 2.58 -15.41
C TYR A 147 -13.37 2.30 -14.90
N CYS A 148 -12.41 3.19 -15.12
CA CYS A 148 -10.99 2.93 -14.84
C CYS A 148 -10.51 3.34 -13.43
N CYS A 149 -11.33 4.04 -12.65
CA CYS A 149 -10.92 4.58 -11.36
C CYS A 149 -11.18 3.57 -10.22
N ARG A 150 -10.20 3.43 -9.32
CA ARG A 150 -10.32 2.65 -8.08
C ARG A 150 -11.08 3.38 -6.96
N PHE A 151 -11.25 4.69 -7.10
CA PHE A 151 -11.96 5.52 -6.12
C PHE A 151 -13.43 5.81 -6.51
N CYS A 152 -13.77 5.74 -7.79
CA CYS A 152 -15.11 6.05 -8.26
C CYS A 152 -15.55 5.19 -9.45
N LYS A 153 -16.86 5.15 -9.69
CA LYS A 153 -17.55 4.45 -10.78
C LYS A 153 -18.03 5.43 -11.86
N ILE A 154 -17.30 6.52 -12.07
CA ILE A 154 -17.63 7.51 -13.12
C ILE A 154 -17.32 6.88 -14.50
N PRO A 155 -18.28 6.87 -15.45
CA PRO A 155 -18.04 6.38 -16.80
C PRO A 155 -17.07 7.29 -17.56
N LYS A 156 -16.37 6.74 -18.55
CA LYS A 156 -15.33 7.44 -19.32
C LYS A 156 -15.87 8.72 -19.97
N THR A 157 -17.10 8.68 -20.47
CA THR A 157 -17.78 9.83 -21.07
C THR A 157 -17.91 11.00 -20.11
N LEU A 158 -18.20 10.74 -18.83
CA LEU A 158 -18.34 11.80 -17.82
C LEU A 158 -16.99 12.21 -17.22
N ARG A 159 -16.07 11.24 -17.05
CA ARG A 159 -14.75 11.46 -16.46
C ARG A 159 -13.92 12.51 -17.22
N LEU A 160 -14.02 12.52 -18.56
CA LEU A 160 -13.26 13.46 -19.41
C LEU A 160 -13.65 14.93 -19.21
N HIS A 161 -14.83 15.19 -18.65
CA HIS A 161 -15.37 16.53 -18.46
C HIS A 161 -15.48 16.94 -16.99
N THR A 162 -14.99 16.09 -16.08
CA THR A 162 -15.15 16.28 -14.64
C THR A 162 -13.80 16.53 -13.99
N CYS A 163 -13.63 17.67 -13.33
CA CYS A 163 -12.42 18.01 -12.56
C CYS A 163 -12.62 17.90 -11.04
N SER A 164 -13.85 17.65 -10.58
CA SER A 164 -14.19 17.58 -9.16
C SER A 164 -14.81 16.22 -8.80
N PRO A 165 -14.56 15.67 -7.60
CA PRO A 165 -15.19 14.42 -7.18
C PRO A 165 -16.72 14.51 -7.23
N ILE A 166 -17.38 13.51 -7.83
CA ILE A 166 -18.84 13.37 -7.80
C ILE A 166 -19.20 12.28 -6.80
N ILE A 167 -19.55 12.69 -5.58
CA ILE A 167 -19.72 11.82 -4.40
C ILE A 167 -20.62 10.60 -4.67
N LYS A 168 -21.70 10.76 -5.44
CA LYS A 168 -22.63 9.66 -5.76
C LYS A 168 -21.98 8.47 -6.47
N TYR A 169 -20.84 8.68 -7.13
CA TYR A 169 -20.10 7.64 -7.83
C TYR A 169 -18.93 7.10 -7.02
N ASN A 170 -18.68 7.56 -5.81
CA ASN A 170 -17.57 7.06 -5.00
C ASN A 170 -17.75 5.57 -4.68
N ARG A 171 -16.67 4.81 -4.83
CA ARG A 171 -16.61 3.43 -4.34
C ARG A 171 -16.55 3.45 -2.81
N ASN A 172 -17.22 2.50 -2.18
CA ASN A 172 -17.23 2.31 -0.74
C ASN A 172 -17.40 0.80 -0.44
N GLY A 173 -17.23 0.41 0.82
CA GLY A 173 -17.28 -1.02 1.20
C GLY A 173 -18.57 -1.73 0.77
N ARG A 174 -19.73 -1.05 0.82
CA ARG A 174 -21.02 -1.66 0.43
C ARG A 174 -21.08 -1.91 -1.07
N ASN A 175 -20.86 -0.87 -1.88
CA ASN A 175 -20.94 -1.04 -3.34
C ASN A 175 -19.80 -1.89 -3.92
N TYR A 176 -18.67 -2.01 -3.21
CA TYR A 176 -17.60 -2.94 -3.55
C TYR A 176 -18.05 -4.39 -3.36
N ILE A 177 -18.72 -4.71 -2.25
CA ILE A 177 -19.27 -6.06 -2.00
C ILE A 177 -20.32 -6.39 -3.07
N ASP A 178 -21.25 -5.47 -3.35
CA ASP A 178 -22.26 -5.64 -4.40
C ASP A 178 -21.59 -5.90 -5.77
N ASP A 179 -20.54 -5.14 -6.08
CA ASP A 179 -19.77 -5.29 -7.32
C ASP A 179 -19.00 -6.62 -7.40
N CYS A 180 -18.52 -7.15 -6.26
CA CYS A 180 -17.91 -8.47 -6.21
C CYS A 180 -18.95 -9.57 -6.49
N LEU A 181 -20.17 -9.44 -5.95
CA LEU A 181 -21.26 -10.39 -6.15
C LEU A 181 -21.80 -10.39 -7.59
N LEU A 182 -21.84 -9.22 -8.24
CA LEU A 182 -22.27 -9.09 -9.64
C LEU A 182 -21.34 -9.84 -10.62
N ASN A 183 -20.07 -10.05 -10.24
CA ASN A 183 -19.05 -10.77 -11.02
C ASN A 183 -18.95 -10.36 -12.51
N HIS A 184 -19.20 -9.08 -12.80
CA HIS A 184 -19.23 -8.55 -14.16
C HIS A 184 -18.12 -7.51 -14.38
N VAL A 185 -16.92 -8.01 -14.69
CA VAL A 185 -15.67 -7.22 -14.78
C VAL A 185 -15.79 -5.97 -15.65
N SER A 186 -16.57 -6.01 -16.74
CA SER A 186 -16.72 -4.84 -17.64
C SER A 186 -17.42 -3.65 -16.98
N SER A 187 -18.32 -3.89 -16.03
CA SER A 187 -19.05 -2.84 -15.30
C SER A 187 -18.46 -2.57 -13.91
N THR A 188 -17.97 -3.60 -13.23
CA THR A 188 -17.47 -3.51 -11.84
C THR A 188 -15.98 -3.25 -11.77
N ARG A 189 -15.23 -3.83 -12.71
CA ARG A 189 -13.76 -3.73 -12.88
C ARG A 189 -12.98 -4.38 -11.74
N ILE A 190 -13.65 -5.25 -11.01
CA ILE A 190 -13.12 -6.13 -9.98
C ILE A 190 -12.99 -7.52 -10.60
N LYS A 191 -11.80 -8.12 -10.52
CA LYS A 191 -11.50 -9.48 -10.99
C LYS A 191 -11.77 -10.52 -9.92
N TYR A 192 -11.48 -10.18 -8.66
CA TYR A 192 -11.65 -11.03 -7.50
C TYR A 192 -11.83 -10.16 -6.26
N ASN A 193 -12.47 -10.72 -5.24
CA ASN A 193 -12.56 -10.07 -3.93
C ASN A 193 -11.20 -10.15 -3.23
N SER A 194 -10.61 -8.98 -2.94
CA SER A 194 -9.34 -8.85 -2.22
C SER A 194 -9.52 -8.43 -0.75
N SER A 195 -10.77 -8.29 -0.29
CA SER A 195 -11.13 -7.87 1.07
C SER A 195 -11.39 -9.04 1.99
#